data_AF-A0A7C6B3I3-F1
#
_entry.id   AF-A0A7C6B3I3-F1
#
_cell.length_a   1.000
_cell.length_b   1.000
_cell.length_c   1.000
_cell.angle_alpha   90.00
_cell.angle_beta   90.00
_cell.angle_gamma   90.00
#
_symmetry.space_group_name_H-M   'P 1'
#
loop_
_entity.id
_entity.type
_entity.pdbx_description
1 polymer ?
#
loop_
_entity_poly.entity_id
_entity_poly.type
_entity_poly.pdbx_seq_one_letter_code
_entity_poly.pdbx_strand_id
1 'polypeptide(L)'
;ILSDLARAAIVLGMLLVRSPSLVWLVYVLLLLETVGWAFFEPGRSAVVPVIAREDELLAANALGSVTWSFNLAIGAGLGGLVAAFLGRNMVFLINAASFLGSAALIRAMRFPEEHLAQARPFRARDLTDFSPFLEGARYMIRDRRLLATLFVKGGLGLMGTNWVLLPIFGERVFPVRPAELGAPRAGMLGMSLLMGSRGVGALIGPLIGGYALGREAPRLRLGILLGFLAAAMGYVALAAAPSLGWACAAVILAHAGGSTIWVFSTTLLQEQTEDRYRGRVFSADYALLSVTVSAATYLAGVSIDWGAGVRTIAALTGALSLVPASLWALAQRLWREPQPVRRR
;
A
#
# COMPACT_ATOMS: atom_id res chain seq x y z
N ILE A 1 -10.80 -10.49 -18.17
CA ILE A 1 -10.55 -10.74 -19.62
C ILE A 1 -10.34 -9.47 -20.41
N LEU A 2 -11.37 -8.68 -20.78
CA LEU A 2 -11.18 -7.47 -21.62
C LEU A 2 -10.20 -6.47 -20.99
N SER A 3 -10.32 -6.23 -19.68
CA SER A 3 -9.36 -5.39 -18.95
C SER A 3 -7.94 -5.94 -19.00
N ASP A 4 -7.74 -7.25 -18.82
CA ASP A 4 -6.40 -7.87 -18.92
C ASP A 4 -5.81 -7.73 -20.33
N LEU A 5 -6.60 -7.99 -21.37
CA LEU A 5 -6.15 -7.86 -22.76
C LEU A 5 -5.77 -6.40 -23.09
N ALA A 6 -6.57 -5.44 -22.63
CA ALA A 6 -6.26 -4.02 -22.79
C ALA A 6 -4.96 -3.64 -22.04
N ARG A 7 -4.80 -4.08 -20.79
CA ARG A 7 -3.59 -3.82 -19.99
C ARG A 7 -2.35 -4.47 -20.60
N ALA A 8 -2.46 -5.67 -21.17
CA ALA A 8 -1.38 -6.30 -21.92
C ALA A 8 -0.93 -5.44 -23.11
N ALA A 9 -1.87 -4.94 -23.92
CA ALA A 9 -1.58 -4.07 -25.05
C ALA A 9 -0.96 -2.74 -24.60
N ILE A 10 -1.48 -2.13 -23.53
CA ILE A 10 -0.96 -0.88 -22.94
C ILE A 10 0.50 -1.07 -22.48
N VAL A 11 0.80 -2.15 -21.78
CA VAL A 11 2.16 -2.45 -21.30
C VAL A 11 3.11 -2.75 -22.46
N LEU A 12 2.67 -3.46 -23.51
CA LEU A 12 3.47 -3.62 -24.73
C LEU A 12 3.74 -2.27 -25.41
N GLY A 13 2.79 -1.34 -25.36
CA GLY A 13 2.98 0.04 -25.83
C GLY A 13 4.14 0.76 -25.14
N MET A 14 4.49 0.41 -23.90
CA MET A 14 5.63 1.02 -23.18
C MET A 14 6.98 0.68 -23.83
N LEU A 15 7.06 -0.38 -24.64
CA LEU A 15 8.26 -0.72 -25.43
C LEU A 15 8.59 0.32 -26.51
N LEU A 16 7.60 1.12 -26.92
CA LEU A 16 7.79 2.19 -27.91
C LEU A 16 8.57 3.38 -27.36
N VAL A 17 8.62 3.53 -26.03
CA VAL A 17 9.31 4.64 -25.36
C VAL A 17 10.82 4.39 -25.37
N ARG A 18 11.49 4.83 -26.44
CA ARG A 18 12.94 4.62 -26.67
C ARG A 18 13.80 5.86 -26.42
N SER A 19 13.18 7.03 -26.24
CA SER A 19 13.89 8.29 -26.06
C SER A 19 13.21 9.19 -25.01
N PRO A 20 13.94 10.15 -24.42
CA PRO A 20 13.37 11.11 -23.46
C PRO A 20 12.17 11.89 -23.99
N SER A 21 12.16 12.22 -25.29
CA SER A 21 11.04 12.90 -25.96
C SER A 21 9.73 12.11 -25.96
N LEU A 22 9.78 10.79 -25.69
CA LEU A 22 8.60 9.92 -25.64
C LEU A 22 8.15 9.63 -24.21
N VAL A 23 8.75 10.24 -23.19
CA VAL A 23 8.36 10.02 -21.78
C VAL A 23 6.91 10.40 -21.53
N TRP A 24 6.35 11.38 -22.25
CA TRP A 24 4.93 11.72 -22.15
C TRP A 24 3.99 10.54 -22.43
N LEU A 25 4.40 9.62 -23.31
CA LEU A 25 3.63 8.42 -23.64
C LEU A 25 3.53 7.49 -22.44
N VAL A 26 4.55 7.43 -21.57
CA VAL A 26 4.51 6.65 -20.34
C VAL A 26 3.40 7.16 -19.42
N TYR A 27 3.22 8.48 -19.29
CA TYR A 27 2.15 9.04 -18.46
C TYR A 27 0.76 8.66 -18.97
N VAL A 28 0.55 8.74 -20.29
CA VAL A 28 -0.73 8.33 -20.92
C VAL A 28 -0.98 6.84 -20.74
N LEU A 29 0.03 6.00 -20.99
CA LEU A 29 -0.10 4.55 -20.83
C LEU A 29 -0.33 4.15 -19.37
N LEU A 30 0.33 4.78 -18.41
CA LEU A 30 0.10 4.55 -16.97
C LEU A 30 -1.30 4.97 -16.54
N LEU A 31 -1.81 6.08 -17.07
CA LEU A 31 -3.20 6.51 -16.82
C LEU A 31 -4.19 5.44 -17.31
N LEU A 32 -4.02 4.98 -18.56
CA LEU A 32 -4.89 3.95 -19.14
C LEU A 32 -4.79 2.61 -18.39
N GLU A 33 -3.58 2.23 -17.96
CA GLU A 33 -3.34 1.03 -17.16
C GLU A 33 -4.07 1.11 -15.80
N THR A 34 -3.96 2.26 -15.12
CA THR A 34 -4.61 2.51 -13.82
C THR A 34 -6.14 2.50 -13.95
N VAL A 35 -6.67 3.06 -15.03
CA VAL A 35 -8.11 2.99 -15.36
C VAL A 35 -8.53 1.54 -15.60
N GLY A 36 -7.73 0.76 -16.33
CA GLY A 36 -7.98 -0.68 -16.51
C GLY A 36 -8.04 -1.45 -15.19
N TRP A 37 -7.16 -1.13 -14.25
CA TRP A 37 -7.18 -1.69 -12.90
C TRP A 37 -8.44 -1.32 -12.11
N ALA A 38 -8.90 -0.07 -12.21
CA ALA A 38 -10.12 0.40 -11.53
C ALA A 38 -11.39 -0.37 -11.97
N PHE A 39 -11.43 -0.86 -13.22
CA PHE A 39 -12.50 -1.76 -13.69
C PHE A 39 -12.28 -3.23 -13.29
N PHE A 40 -11.03 -3.68 -13.28
CA PHE A 40 -10.69 -5.07 -13.00
C PHE A 40 -10.99 -5.46 -11.55
N GLU A 41 -10.58 -4.64 -10.59
CA GLU A 41 -10.57 -5.06 -9.19
C GLU A 41 -11.95 -5.23 -8.53
N PRO A 42 -12.96 -4.37 -8.81
CA PRO A 42 -14.33 -4.61 -8.37
C PRO A 42 -14.89 -5.91 -8.96
N GLY A 43 -14.64 -6.18 -10.24
CA GLY A 43 -15.07 -7.41 -10.90
C GLY A 43 -14.43 -8.65 -10.27
N ARG A 44 -13.12 -8.61 -10.03
CA ARG A 44 -12.39 -9.68 -9.33
C ARG A 44 -12.96 -9.93 -7.94
N SER A 45 -13.16 -8.88 -7.16
CA SER A 45 -13.64 -8.98 -5.77
C SER A 45 -15.06 -9.53 -5.69
N ALA A 46 -15.93 -9.16 -6.64
CA ALA A 46 -17.30 -9.66 -6.71
C ALA A 46 -17.40 -11.15 -7.08
N VAL A 47 -16.40 -11.68 -7.79
CA VAL A 47 -16.38 -13.08 -8.24
C VAL A 47 -15.88 -14.04 -7.15
N VAL A 48 -15.05 -13.59 -6.21
CA VAL A 48 -14.55 -14.41 -5.09
C VAL A 48 -15.66 -15.11 -4.29
N PRO A 49 -16.72 -14.44 -3.80
CA PRO A 49 -17.78 -15.10 -3.05
C PRO A 49 -18.68 -16.02 -3.90
N VAL A 50 -18.59 -15.94 -5.23
CA VAL A 50 -19.31 -16.85 -6.14
C VAL A 50 -18.59 -18.18 -6.27
N ILE A 51 -17.26 -18.17 -6.15
CA ILE A 51 -16.41 -19.36 -6.34
C ILE A 51 -16.14 -20.08 -5.01
N ALA A 52 -16.00 -19.32 -3.92
CA ALA A 52 -15.75 -19.88 -2.59
C ALA A 52 -17.06 -20.00 -1.79
N ARG A 53 -17.27 -21.14 -1.15
CA ARG A 53 -18.39 -21.32 -0.22
C ARG A 53 -18.26 -20.41 0.99
N GLU A 54 -19.36 -20.12 1.68
CA GLU A 54 -19.35 -19.25 2.88
C GLU A 54 -18.32 -19.68 3.94
N ASP A 55 -18.16 -20.99 4.14
CA ASP A 55 -17.19 -21.59 5.07
C ASP A 55 -15.73 -21.52 4.58
N GLU A 56 -15.53 -21.31 3.27
CA GLU A 56 -14.23 -21.22 2.62
C GLU A 56 -13.77 -19.77 2.38
N LEU A 57 -14.67 -18.78 2.57
CA LEU A 57 -14.37 -17.36 2.35
C LEU A 57 -13.16 -16.88 3.15
N LEU A 58 -12.96 -17.40 4.36
CA LEU A 58 -11.80 -17.06 5.17
C LEU A 58 -10.50 -17.55 4.51
N ALA A 59 -10.49 -18.78 4.00
CA ALA A 59 -9.35 -19.35 3.29
C ALA A 59 -9.08 -18.62 1.96
N ALA A 60 -10.14 -18.28 1.22
CA ALA A 60 -10.04 -17.51 -0.02
C ALA A 60 -9.45 -16.11 0.22
N ASN A 61 -9.91 -15.40 1.25
CA ASN A 61 -9.37 -14.10 1.64
C ASN A 61 -7.94 -14.18 2.17
N ALA A 62 -7.59 -15.25 2.88
CA ALA A 62 -6.22 -15.50 3.32
C ALA A 62 -5.29 -15.71 2.11
N LEU A 63 -5.69 -16.52 1.13
CA LEU A 63 -4.94 -16.70 -0.13
C LEU A 63 -4.78 -15.39 -0.89
N GLY A 64 -5.83 -14.56 -0.96
CA GLY A 64 -5.76 -13.22 -1.56
C GLY A 64 -4.73 -12.32 -0.86
N SER A 65 -4.71 -12.35 0.47
CA SER A 65 -3.76 -11.57 1.28
C SER A 65 -2.31 -12.05 1.13
N VAL A 66 -2.10 -13.37 1.06
CA VAL A 66 -0.79 -13.97 0.77
C VAL A 66 -0.32 -13.57 -0.62
N THR A 67 -1.20 -13.61 -1.62
CA THR A 67 -0.89 -13.19 -3.00
C THR A 67 -0.45 -11.73 -3.05
N TRP A 68 -1.15 -10.83 -2.36
CA TRP A 68 -0.77 -9.42 -2.28
C TRP A 68 0.61 -9.23 -1.65
N SER A 69 0.85 -9.92 -0.52
CA SER A 69 2.12 -9.84 0.22
C SER A 69 3.28 -10.41 -0.60
N PHE A 70 3.05 -11.53 -1.30
CA PHE A 70 4.01 -12.14 -2.21
C PHE A 70 4.36 -11.19 -3.36
N ASN A 71 3.37 -10.57 -4.01
CA ASN A 71 3.61 -9.58 -5.06
C ASN A 71 4.46 -8.40 -4.57
N LEU A 72 4.22 -7.93 -3.34
CA LEU A 72 4.92 -6.79 -2.77
C LEU A 72 6.38 -7.12 -2.39
N ALA A 73 6.65 -8.32 -1.86
CA ALA A 73 8.00 -8.76 -1.49
C ALA A 73 8.82 -9.28 -2.66
N ILE A 74 8.25 -10.21 -3.42
CA ILE A 74 8.97 -10.93 -4.47
C ILE A 74 8.87 -10.17 -5.79
N GLY A 75 7.73 -9.58 -6.12
CA GLY A 75 7.56 -8.82 -7.36
C GLY A 75 8.50 -7.62 -7.46
N ALA A 76 8.68 -6.87 -6.37
CA ALA A 76 9.55 -5.69 -6.38
C ALA A 76 11.05 -6.05 -6.43
N GLY A 77 11.46 -7.13 -5.76
CA GLY A 77 12.82 -7.66 -5.83
C GLY A 77 13.14 -8.31 -7.18
N LEU A 78 12.29 -9.22 -7.66
CA LEU A 78 12.46 -9.90 -8.95
C LEU A 78 12.37 -8.93 -10.12
N GLY A 79 11.43 -7.98 -10.10
CA GLY A 79 11.23 -7.05 -11.21
C GLY A 79 12.48 -6.24 -11.52
N GLY A 80 13.20 -5.79 -10.50
CA GLY A 80 14.43 -5.05 -10.70
C GLY A 80 15.67 -5.93 -10.96
N LEU A 81 15.69 -7.20 -10.50
CA LEU A 81 16.67 -8.20 -10.97
C LEU A 81 16.52 -8.45 -12.48
N VAL A 82 15.29 -8.70 -12.94
CA VAL A 82 14.96 -8.85 -14.37
C VAL A 82 15.38 -7.59 -15.13
N ALA A 83 15.06 -6.40 -14.61
CA ALA A 83 15.47 -5.14 -15.23
C ALA A 83 16.99 -5.00 -15.37
N ALA A 84 17.73 -5.41 -14.34
CA ALA A 84 19.20 -5.31 -14.31
C ALA A 84 19.88 -6.29 -15.26
N PHE A 85 19.44 -7.56 -15.31
CA PHE A 85 20.09 -8.60 -16.10
C PHE A 85 19.54 -8.72 -17.53
N LEU A 86 18.21 -8.64 -17.68
CA LEU A 86 17.52 -8.85 -18.96
C LEU A 86 17.05 -7.53 -19.61
N GLY A 87 17.19 -6.41 -18.91
CA GLY A 87 16.81 -5.10 -19.39
C GLY A 87 15.33 -4.77 -19.21
N ARG A 88 15.03 -3.47 -19.23
CA ARG A 88 13.67 -2.93 -19.07
C ARG A 88 12.64 -3.54 -20.05
N ASN A 89 13.03 -3.81 -21.29
CA ASN A 89 12.11 -4.36 -22.29
C ASN A 89 11.59 -5.74 -21.89
N MET A 90 12.45 -6.57 -21.29
CA MET A 90 12.04 -7.89 -20.79
C MET A 90 11.03 -7.78 -19.64
N VAL A 91 11.18 -6.77 -18.77
CA VAL A 91 10.21 -6.49 -17.69
C VAL A 91 8.83 -6.22 -18.28
N PHE A 92 8.72 -5.40 -19.32
CA PHE A 92 7.44 -5.13 -19.97
C PHE A 92 6.87 -6.35 -20.68
N LEU A 93 7.70 -7.16 -21.35
CA LEU A 93 7.26 -8.41 -21.99
C LEU A 93 6.72 -9.41 -20.97
N ILE A 94 7.42 -9.64 -19.86
CA ILE A 94 6.97 -10.53 -18.78
C ILE A 94 5.68 -10.02 -18.16
N ASN A 95 5.57 -8.70 -17.94
CA ASN A 95 4.36 -8.10 -17.39
C ASN A 95 3.16 -8.26 -18.35
N ALA A 96 3.35 -8.00 -19.66
CA ALA A 96 2.31 -8.23 -20.67
C ALA A 96 1.90 -9.70 -20.76
N ALA A 97 2.87 -10.63 -20.73
CA ALA A 97 2.60 -12.06 -20.69
C ALA A 97 1.79 -12.46 -19.45
N SER A 98 2.04 -11.83 -18.29
CA SER A 98 1.26 -12.10 -17.07
C SER A 98 -0.22 -11.71 -17.21
N PHE A 99 -0.53 -10.60 -17.90
CA PHE A 99 -1.91 -10.21 -18.20
C PHE A 99 -2.58 -11.18 -19.19
N LEU A 100 -1.86 -11.63 -20.21
CA LEU A 100 -2.39 -12.64 -21.13
C LEU A 100 -2.65 -13.98 -20.42
N GLY A 101 -1.76 -14.37 -19.51
CA GLY A 101 -1.95 -15.52 -18.62
C GLY A 101 -3.19 -15.38 -17.73
N SER A 102 -3.36 -14.22 -17.08
CA SER A 102 -4.57 -13.87 -16.30
C SER A 102 -5.83 -14.01 -17.15
N ALA A 103 -5.84 -13.43 -18.36
CA ALA A 103 -6.98 -13.51 -19.27
C ALA A 103 -7.32 -14.96 -19.65
N ALA A 104 -6.31 -15.80 -19.91
CA ALA A 104 -6.49 -17.21 -20.23
C ALA A 104 -7.04 -18.01 -19.04
N LEU A 105 -6.53 -17.77 -17.83
CA LEU A 105 -7.02 -18.39 -16.60
C LEU A 105 -8.48 -18.00 -16.34
N ILE A 106 -8.82 -16.71 -16.41
CA ILE A 106 -10.20 -16.24 -16.21
C ILE A 106 -11.13 -16.84 -17.28
N ARG A 107 -10.67 -16.94 -18.54
CA ARG A 107 -11.46 -17.58 -19.61
C ARG A 107 -11.71 -19.07 -19.35
N ALA A 108 -10.80 -19.75 -18.68
CA ALA A 108 -10.95 -21.16 -18.33
C ALA A 108 -11.92 -21.38 -17.16
N MET A 109 -12.19 -20.35 -16.36
CA MET A 109 -13.13 -20.44 -15.24
C MET A 109 -14.57 -20.56 -15.75
N ARG A 110 -15.33 -21.46 -15.14
CA ARG A 110 -16.78 -21.63 -15.36
C ARG A 110 -17.46 -21.61 -14.01
N PHE A 111 -18.29 -20.61 -13.77
CA PHE A 111 -19.10 -20.51 -12.57
C PHE A 111 -20.46 -19.89 -12.90
N PRO A 112 -21.54 -20.22 -12.16
CA PRO A 112 -22.86 -19.62 -12.38
C PRO A 112 -22.86 -18.13 -11.99
N GLU A 113 -23.25 -17.25 -12.91
CA GLU A 113 -23.36 -15.80 -12.66
C GLU A 113 -24.76 -15.39 -12.15
N GLU A 114 -25.31 -16.13 -11.19
CA GLU A 114 -26.69 -15.91 -10.70
C GLU A 114 -26.92 -14.52 -10.08
N HIS A 115 -25.85 -13.89 -9.58
CA HIS A 115 -25.85 -12.57 -8.96
C HIS A 115 -26.21 -11.42 -9.92
N LEU A 116 -25.98 -11.58 -11.23
CA LEU A 116 -26.41 -10.60 -12.25
C LEU A 116 -27.94 -10.56 -12.38
N ALA A 117 -28.63 -11.67 -12.08
CA ALA A 117 -30.09 -11.73 -12.15
C ALA A 117 -30.78 -11.01 -10.98
N GLN A 118 -30.08 -10.81 -9.86
CA GLN A 118 -30.64 -10.19 -8.64
C GLN A 118 -30.13 -8.76 -8.39
N ALA A 119 -29.25 -8.24 -9.24
CA ALA A 119 -28.73 -6.88 -9.10
C ALA A 119 -29.87 -5.86 -9.27
N ARG A 120 -30.09 -5.02 -8.25
CA ARG A 120 -31.04 -3.91 -8.37
C ARG A 120 -30.59 -2.97 -9.50
N PRO A 121 -31.50 -2.54 -10.37
CA PRO A 121 -31.15 -1.60 -11.43
C PRO A 121 -30.66 -0.29 -10.81
N PHE A 122 -29.46 0.11 -11.18
CA PHE A 122 -28.86 1.39 -10.81
C PHE A 122 -29.77 2.53 -11.30
N ARG A 123 -30.22 3.40 -10.41
CA ARG A 123 -31.09 4.53 -10.78
C ARG A 123 -30.27 5.80 -10.84
N ALA A 124 -30.55 6.67 -11.82
CA ALA A 124 -29.87 7.97 -11.93
C ALA A 124 -29.98 8.82 -10.65
N ARG A 125 -31.06 8.67 -9.86
CA ARG A 125 -31.22 9.34 -8.56
C ARG A 125 -30.16 8.94 -7.54
N ASP A 126 -29.62 7.73 -7.63
CA ASP A 126 -28.62 7.20 -6.70
C ASP A 126 -27.26 7.89 -6.89
N LEU A 127 -27.03 8.56 -8.04
CA LEU A 127 -25.87 9.44 -8.27
C LEU A 127 -25.99 10.79 -7.56
N THR A 128 -27.21 11.25 -7.32
CA THR A 128 -27.49 12.57 -6.71
C THR A 128 -27.80 12.47 -5.21
N ASP A 129 -27.99 11.26 -4.68
CA ASP A 129 -28.28 11.04 -3.28
C ASP A 129 -27.00 10.99 -2.44
N PHE A 130 -26.62 12.15 -1.90
CA PHE A 130 -25.50 12.28 -0.96
C PHE A 130 -25.88 11.97 0.49
N SER A 131 -27.15 11.63 0.78
CA SER A 131 -27.58 11.32 2.15
C SER A 131 -26.82 10.15 2.79
N PRO A 132 -26.47 9.05 2.08
CA PRO A 132 -25.68 7.96 2.65
C PRO A 132 -24.26 8.40 3.02
N PHE A 133 -23.68 9.32 2.25
CA PHE A 133 -22.36 9.89 2.51
C PHE A 133 -22.38 10.76 3.77
N LEU A 134 -23.36 11.67 3.87
CA LEU A 134 -23.54 12.54 5.05
C LEU A 134 -23.83 11.74 6.31
N GLU A 135 -24.62 10.67 6.21
CA GLU A 135 -24.89 9.76 7.32
C GLU A 135 -23.62 9.05 7.80
N GLY A 136 -22.81 8.53 6.86
CA GLY A 136 -21.51 7.93 7.17
C GLY A 136 -20.54 8.92 7.82
N ALA A 137 -20.45 10.15 7.29
CA ALA A 137 -19.61 11.21 7.86
C ALA A 137 -20.04 11.56 9.29
N ARG A 138 -21.35 11.73 9.52
CA ARG A 138 -21.90 12.00 10.86
C ARG A 138 -21.64 10.85 11.82
N TYR A 139 -21.76 9.60 11.36
CA TYR A 139 -21.44 8.41 12.15
C TYR A 139 -19.97 8.43 12.62
N MET A 140 -19.03 8.69 11.69
CA MET A 140 -17.60 8.75 12.01
C MET A 140 -17.24 9.89 12.97
N ILE A 141 -17.82 11.08 12.80
CA ILE A 141 -17.52 12.24 13.65
C ILE A 141 -18.09 12.08 15.07
N ARG A 142 -19.17 11.33 15.23
CA ARG A 142 -19.83 11.12 16.52
C ARG A 142 -19.01 10.24 17.47
N ASP A 143 -18.33 9.22 16.94
CA ASP A 143 -17.45 8.38 17.73
C ASP A 143 -15.97 8.82 17.58
N ARG A 144 -15.48 9.49 18.62
CA ARG A 144 -14.08 9.95 18.69
C ARG A 144 -13.06 8.81 18.61
N ARG A 145 -13.42 7.60 19.06
CA ARG A 145 -12.55 6.41 19.02
C ARG A 145 -12.40 5.93 17.58
N LEU A 146 -13.52 5.81 16.88
CA LEU A 146 -13.57 5.48 15.45
C LEU A 146 -12.79 6.50 14.62
N LEU A 147 -13.03 7.80 14.86
CA LEU A 147 -12.34 8.88 14.17
C LEU A 147 -10.81 8.82 14.40
N ALA A 148 -10.37 8.57 15.64
CA ALA A 148 -8.95 8.42 15.94
C ALA A 148 -8.32 7.24 15.18
N THR A 149 -9.00 6.09 15.11
CA THR A 149 -8.54 4.93 14.33
C THR A 149 -8.48 5.24 12.83
N LEU A 150 -9.46 5.98 12.29
CA LEU A 150 -9.49 6.41 10.89
C LEU A 150 -8.25 7.24 10.50
N PHE A 151 -7.84 8.17 11.37
CA PHE A 151 -6.67 9.02 11.12
C PHE A 151 -5.32 8.27 11.18
N VAL A 152 -5.28 7.04 11.71
CA VAL A 152 -4.05 6.23 11.76
C VAL A 152 -3.49 5.98 10.36
N LYS A 153 -4.33 5.58 9.39
CA LYS A 153 -3.84 5.37 8.02
C LYS A 153 -3.55 6.67 7.28
N GLY A 154 -4.24 7.76 7.63
CA GLY A 154 -3.83 9.11 7.23
C GLY A 154 -2.39 9.40 7.64
N GLY A 155 -2.03 9.12 8.89
CA GLY A 155 -0.66 9.24 9.39
C GLY A 155 0.34 8.31 8.70
N LEU A 156 -0.06 7.05 8.44
CA LEU A 156 0.73 6.10 7.65
C LEU A 156 1.03 6.64 6.24
N GLY A 157 0.10 7.42 5.66
CA GLY A 157 0.28 8.04 4.36
C GLY A 157 1.45 9.01 4.27
N LEU A 158 1.92 9.58 5.39
CA LEU A 158 3.14 10.40 5.42
C LEU A 158 4.39 9.62 5.03
N MET A 159 4.38 8.30 5.23
CA MET A 159 5.44 7.40 4.76
C MET A 159 5.39 7.21 3.23
N GLY A 160 4.41 7.78 2.53
CA GLY A 160 4.26 7.73 1.06
C GLY A 160 5.49 8.22 0.29
N THR A 161 6.34 9.05 0.92
CA THR A 161 7.64 9.48 0.35
C THR A 161 8.52 8.32 -0.10
N ASN A 162 8.37 7.12 0.48
CA ASN A 162 9.10 5.91 0.10
C ASN A 162 9.00 5.55 -1.39
N TRP A 163 7.88 5.86 -2.05
CA TRP A 163 7.67 5.62 -3.47
C TRP A 163 8.68 6.37 -4.35
N VAL A 164 9.19 7.51 -3.87
CA VAL A 164 10.23 8.32 -4.53
C VAL A 164 11.60 8.06 -3.91
N LEU A 165 11.67 7.94 -2.58
CA LEU A 165 12.93 7.80 -1.86
C LEU A 165 13.67 6.50 -2.20
N LEU A 166 13.02 5.34 -2.14
CA LEU A 166 13.71 4.06 -2.32
C LEU A 166 14.32 3.91 -3.73
N PRO A 167 13.61 4.28 -4.82
CA PRO A 167 14.20 4.34 -6.15
C PRO A 167 15.44 5.24 -6.22
N ILE A 168 15.32 6.47 -5.71
CA ILE A 168 16.39 7.46 -5.81
C ILE A 168 17.58 7.09 -4.91
N PHE A 169 17.35 6.54 -3.71
CA PHE A 169 18.42 6.01 -2.86
C PHE A 169 19.17 4.89 -3.57
N GLY A 170 18.45 3.94 -4.16
CA GLY A 170 19.05 2.83 -4.90
C GLY A 170 19.86 3.28 -6.11
N GLU A 171 19.37 4.29 -6.84
CA GLU A 171 20.05 4.81 -8.03
C GLU A 171 21.23 5.72 -7.71
N ARG A 172 21.05 6.70 -6.81
CA ARG A 172 22.00 7.80 -6.60
C ARG A 172 22.93 7.60 -5.41
N VAL A 173 22.50 6.88 -4.37
CA VAL A 173 23.24 6.76 -3.10
C VAL A 173 23.88 5.38 -2.92
N PHE A 174 23.15 4.33 -3.29
CA PHE A 174 23.58 2.93 -3.14
C PHE A 174 23.55 2.14 -4.46
N PRO A 175 24.18 2.64 -5.55
CA PRO A 175 24.24 1.88 -6.79
C PRO A 175 25.08 0.61 -6.59
N VAL A 176 24.51 -0.54 -6.92
CA VAL A 176 25.24 -1.82 -6.86
C VAL A 176 25.89 -2.05 -8.21
N ARG A 177 27.23 -1.98 -8.26
CA ARG A 177 28.00 -2.15 -9.50
C ARG A 177 28.70 -3.52 -9.51
N PRO A 178 28.05 -4.61 -9.97
CA PRO A 178 28.79 -5.81 -10.33
C PRO A 178 29.81 -5.45 -11.42
N ALA A 179 31.02 -6.00 -11.33
CA ALA A 179 32.15 -5.65 -12.19
C ALA A 179 31.87 -5.77 -13.70
N GLU A 180 30.80 -6.49 -14.08
CA GLU A 180 30.40 -6.79 -15.46
C GLU A 180 29.17 -5.98 -15.95
N LEU A 181 28.55 -5.16 -15.09
CA LEU A 181 27.29 -4.45 -15.40
C LEU A 181 27.51 -2.94 -15.52
N GLY A 182 27.07 -2.36 -16.66
CA GLY A 182 27.16 -0.92 -16.92
C GLY A 182 26.37 -0.04 -15.94
N ALA A 183 26.76 1.23 -15.84
CA ALA A 183 26.24 2.19 -14.85
C ALA A 183 24.70 2.29 -14.71
N PRO A 184 23.88 2.24 -15.79
CA PRO A 184 22.42 2.31 -15.66
C PRO A 184 21.80 1.09 -14.96
N ARG A 185 22.41 -0.09 -15.10
CA ARG A 185 21.92 -1.35 -14.50
C ARG A 185 22.24 -1.41 -13.01
N ALA A 186 23.26 -0.67 -12.57
CA ALA A 186 23.68 -0.63 -11.18
C ALA A 186 22.67 0.02 -10.24
N GLY A 187 22.01 1.10 -10.69
CA GLY A 187 20.96 1.77 -9.92
C GLY A 187 19.70 0.91 -9.77
N MET A 188 19.37 0.11 -10.80
CA MET A 188 18.22 -0.80 -10.76
C MET A 188 18.39 -1.86 -9.66
N LEU A 189 19.58 -2.43 -9.49
CA LEU A 189 19.85 -3.41 -8.45
C LEU A 189 19.73 -2.81 -7.04
N GLY A 190 20.29 -1.61 -6.82
CA GLY A 190 20.14 -0.90 -5.54
C GLY A 190 18.67 -0.61 -5.20
N MET A 191 17.89 -0.15 -6.19
CA MET A 191 16.45 0.06 -6.06
C MET A 191 15.73 -1.26 -5.71
N SER A 192 16.07 -2.35 -6.40
CA SER A 192 15.46 -3.68 -6.21
C SER A 192 15.65 -4.19 -4.79
N LEU A 193 16.87 -4.04 -4.26
CA LEU A 193 17.20 -4.52 -2.92
C LEU A 193 16.47 -3.72 -1.84
N LEU A 194 16.35 -2.40 -1.99
CA LEU A 194 15.58 -1.57 -1.07
C LEU A 194 14.07 -1.86 -1.17
N MET A 195 13.53 -2.01 -2.38
CA MET A 195 12.13 -2.37 -2.58
C MET A 195 11.80 -3.79 -2.09
N GLY A 196 12.68 -4.76 -2.32
CA GLY A 196 12.58 -6.10 -1.75
C GLY A 196 12.64 -6.06 -0.22
N SER A 197 13.56 -5.29 0.35
CA SER A 197 13.66 -5.04 1.80
C SER A 197 12.35 -4.47 2.37
N ARG A 198 11.69 -3.55 1.66
CA ARG A 198 10.36 -3.03 2.02
C ARG A 198 9.33 -4.15 2.12
N GLY A 199 9.30 -5.05 1.16
CA GLY A 199 8.36 -6.17 1.18
C GLY A 199 8.68 -7.23 2.25
N VAL A 200 9.97 -7.49 2.52
CA VAL A 200 10.38 -8.32 3.67
C VAL A 200 9.88 -7.70 4.98
N GLY A 201 10.12 -6.40 5.19
CA GLY A 201 9.60 -5.66 6.34
C GLY A 201 8.07 -5.78 6.44
N ALA A 202 7.37 -5.56 5.34
CA ALA A 202 5.92 -5.63 5.30
C ALA A 202 5.35 -7.02 5.65
N LEU A 203 6.08 -8.09 5.34
CA LEU A 203 5.70 -9.46 5.70
C LEU A 203 5.96 -9.75 7.18
N ILE A 204 7.15 -9.43 7.70
CA ILE A 204 7.54 -9.83 9.06
C ILE A 204 6.85 -9.00 10.15
N GLY A 205 6.54 -7.73 9.87
CA GLY A 205 5.99 -6.79 10.86
C GLY A 205 4.72 -7.30 11.53
N PRO A 206 3.63 -7.55 10.77
CA PRO A 206 2.37 -8.04 11.33
C PRO A 206 2.49 -9.43 11.98
N LEU A 207 3.38 -10.29 11.47
CA LEU A 207 3.61 -11.63 12.02
C LEU A 207 4.24 -11.54 13.42
N ILE A 208 5.33 -10.78 13.54
CA ILE A 208 6.01 -10.57 14.83
C ILE A 208 5.09 -9.79 15.78
N GLY A 209 4.43 -8.73 15.30
CA GLY A 209 3.49 -7.95 16.08
C GLY A 209 2.33 -8.80 16.61
N GLY A 210 1.71 -9.60 15.74
CA GLY A 210 0.60 -10.47 16.10
C GLY A 210 0.99 -11.58 17.07
N TYR A 211 2.20 -12.15 16.92
CA TYR A 211 2.74 -13.16 17.84
C TYR A 211 3.14 -12.56 19.20
N ALA A 212 3.89 -11.46 19.21
CA ALA A 212 4.47 -10.88 20.42
C ALA A 212 3.45 -10.09 21.24
N LEU A 213 2.56 -9.35 20.58
CA LEU A 213 1.56 -8.53 21.25
C LEU A 213 0.24 -9.31 21.39
N GLY A 214 -0.15 -10.14 20.43
CA GLY A 214 -1.49 -10.76 20.42
C GLY A 214 -2.52 -9.87 19.72
N ARG A 215 -3.79 -10.29 19.72
CA ARG A 215 -4.86 -9.72 18.88
C ARG A 215 -5.93 -8.93 19.63
N GLU A 216 -5.75 -8.70 20.93
CA GLU A 216 -6.71 -7.94 21.73
C GLU A 216 -6.62 -6.42 21.43
N ALA A 217 -7.75 -5.72 21.44
CA ALA A 217 -7.81 -4.30 21.11
C ALA A 217 -6.78 -3.39 21.83
N PRO A 218 -6.50 -3.53 23.15
CA PRO A 218 -5.45 -2.74 23.81
C PRO A 218 -4.05 -2.97 23.24
N ARG A 219 -3.76 -4.22 22.84
CA ARG A 219 -2.47 -4.64 22.32
C ARG A 219 -2.30 -4.24 20.85
N LEU A 220 -3.39 -4.26 20.08
CA LEU A 220 -3.44 -3.65 18.74
C LEU A 220 -3.12 -2.15 18.80
N ARG A 221 -3.71 -1.40 19.76
CA ARG A 221 -3.41 0.03 19.95
C ARG A 221 -1.94 0.28 20.28
N LEU A 222 -1.34 -0.55 21.14
CA LEU A 222 0.09 -0.50 21.45
C LEU A 222 0.94 -0.82 20.21
N GLY A 223 0.58 -1.85 19.43
CA GLY A 223 1.30 -2.21 18.21
C GLY A 223 1.28 -1.12 17.14
N ILE A 224 0.19 -0.37 17.00
CA ILE A 224 0.13 0.81 16.12
C ILE A 224 1.14 1.89 16.58
N LEU A 225 1.21 2.15 17.89
CA LEU A 225 2.17 3.12 18.44
C LEU A 225 3.61 2.67 18.17
N LEU A 226 3.93 1.42 18.51
CA LEU A 226 5.26 0.84 18.27
C LEU A 226 5.59 0.82 16.76
N GLY A 227 4.60 0.60 15.91
CA GLY A 227 4.75 0.65 14.46
C GLY A 227 5.14 2.03 13.95
N PHE A 228 4.56 3.11 14.48
CA PHE A 228 4.96 4.46 14.10
C PHE A 228 6.37 4.80 14.61
N LEU A 229 6.73 4.34 15.81
CA LEU A 229 8.08 4.53 16.33
C LEU A 229 9.13 3.76 15.52
N ALA A 230 8.82 2.53 15.11
CA ALA A 230 9.66 1.74 14.21
C ALA A 230 9.80 2.38 12.83
N ALA A 231 8.69 2.92 12.28
CA ALA A 231 8.71 3.71 11.04
C ALA A 231 9.61 4.94 11.16
N ALA A 232 9.44 5.74 12.21
CA ALA A 232 10.24 6.93 12.47
C ALA A 232 11.73 6.58 12.59
N MET A 233 12.06 5.58 13.41
CA MET A 233 13.42 5.10 13.60
C MET A 233 14.03 4.57 12.30
N GLY A 234 13.29 3.77 11.54
CA GLY A 234 13.77 3.20 10.29
C GLY A 234 14.07 4.26 9.23
N TYR A 235 13.24 5.29 9.07
CA TYR A 235 13.53 6.37 8.12
C TYR A 235 14.69 7.28 8.56
N VAL A 236 14.83 7.55 9.86
CA VAL A 236 16.00 8.27 10.39
C VAL A 236 17.28 7.44 10.20
N ALA A 237 17.23 6.13 10.47
CA ALA A 237 18.35 5.22 10.24
C ALA A 237 18.71 5.11 8.75
N LEU A 238 17.73 5.15 7.86
CA LEU A 238 17.93 5.19 6.41
C LEU A 238 18.64 6.49 5.99
N ALA A 239 18.24 7.63 6.53
CA ALA A 239 18.89 8.91 6.27
C ALA A 239 20.38 8.90 6.65
N ALA A 240 20.72 8.22 7.75
CA ALA A 240 22.08 8.07 8.26
C ALA A 240 22.83 6.85 7.70
N ALA A 241 22.24 6.09 6.76
CA ALA A 241 22.80 4.80 6.35
C ALA A 241 24.18 4.94 5.67
N PRO A 242 25.24 4.30 6.21
CA PRO A 242 26.59 4.34 5.61
C PRO A 242 26.76 3.32 4.48
N SER A 243 25.95 2.27 4.44
CA SER A 243 26.04 1.17 3.48
C SER A 243 24.67 0.68 3.04
N LEU A 244 24.62 -0.04 1.92
CA LEU A 244 23.38 -0.63 1.41
C LEU A 244 22.78 -1.64 2.40
N GLY A 245 23.59 -2.47 3.06
CA GLY A 245 23.10 -3.42 4.07
C GLY A 245 22.39 -2.72 5.22
N TRP A 246 22.94 -1.60 5.69
CA TRP A 246 22.29 -0.77 6.71
C TRP A 246 20.99 -0.15 6.19
N ALA A 247 20.99 0.37 4.96
CA ALA A 247 19.80 0.92 4.32
C ALA A 247 18.69 -0.15 4.20
N CYS A 248 19.02 -1.37 3.79
CA CYS A 248 18.07 -2.49 3.73
C CYS A 248 17.49 -2.81 5.12
N ALA A 249 18.32 -2.91 6.16
CA ALA A 249 17.85 -3.17 7.52
C ALA A 249 16.93 -2.04 8.04
N ALA A 250 17.29 -0.78 7.78
CA ALA A 250 16.48 0.38 8.13
C ALA A 250 15.12 0.39 7.42
N VAL A 251 15.09 0.03 6.14
CA VAL A 251 13.87 -0.11 5.35
C VAL A 251 12.99 -1.26 5.84
N ILE A 252 13.59 -2.41 6.18
CA ILE A 252 12.88 -3.54 6.80
C ILE A 252 12.20 -3.09 8.09
N LEU A 253 12.92 -2.40 8.98
CA LEU A 253 12.38 -1.89 10.24
C LEU A 253 11.22 -0.91 10.00
N ALA A 254 11.42 0.05 9.08
CA ALA A 254 10.42 1.07 8.79
C ALA A 254 9.10 0.44 8.28
N HIS A 255 9.19 -0.53 7.38
CA HIS A 255 8.03 -1.16 6.76
C HIS A 255 7.45 -2.31 7.57
N ALA A 256 8.21 -2.92 8.47
CA ALA A 256 7.65 -3.75 9.53
C ALA A 256 6.72 -2.93 10.43
N GLY A 257 7.13 -1.72 10.82
CA GLY A 257 6.28 -0.79 11.54
C GLY A 257 5.04 -0.38 10.75
N GLY A 258 5.24 0.06 9.50
CA GLY A 258 4.15 0.50 8.61
C GLY A 258 3.10 -0.58 8.33
N SER A 259 3.52 -1.83 8.10
CA SER A 259 2.60 -2.94 7.85
C SER A 259 1.86 -3.37 9.12
N THR A 260 2.52 -3.36 10.28
CA THR A 260 1.83 -3.56 11.57
C THR A 260 0.76 -2.51 11.80
N ILE A 261 1.04 -1.23 11.54
CA ILE A 261 0.04 -0.16 11.58
C ILE A 261 -1.13 -0.50 10.66
N TRP A 262 -0.86 -0.89 9.41
CA TRP A 262 -1.89 -1.22 8.44
C TRP A 262 -2.84 -2.32 8.93
N VAL A 263 -2.27 -3.46 9.36
CA VAL A 263 -3.06 -4.63 9.79
C VAL A 263 -3.83 -4.30 11.06
N PHE A 264 -3.17 -3.74 12.06
CA PHE A 264 -3.79 -3.52 13.37
C PHE A 264 -4.85 -2.42 13.32
N SER A 265 -4.62 -1.34 12.57
CA SER A 265 -5.63 -0.30 12.37
C SER A 265 -6.84 -0.83 11.60
N THR A 266 -6.62 -1.66 10.59
CA THR A 266 -7.71 -2.30 9.83
C THR A 266 -8.57 -3.18 10.75
N THR A 267 -7.96 -4.03 11.58
CA THR A 267 -8.69 -4.87 12.53
C THR A 267 -9.46 -4.02 13.54
N LEU A 268 -8.83 -3.01 14.12
CA LEU A 268 -9.49 -2.13 15.10
C LEU A 268 -10.66 -1.34 14.48
N LEU A 269 -10.51 -0.91 13.22
CA LEU A 269 -11.57 -0.22 12.48
C LEU A 269 -12.74 -1.15 12.17
N GLN A 270 -12.47 -2.43 11.85
CA GLN A 270 -13.51 -3.45 11.66
C GLN A 270 -14.30 -3.70 12.95
N GLU A 271 -13.61 -3.85 14.08
CA GLU A 271 -14.24 -4.09 15.39
C GLU A 271 -15.10 -2.90 15.87
N GLN A 272 -14.72 -1.67 15.50
CA GLN A 272 -15.42 -0.45 15.90
C GLN A 272 -16.60 -0.08 15.00
N THR A 273 -16.73 -0.69 13.83
CA THR A 273 -17.68 -0.25 12.79
C THR A 273 -18.86 -1.21 12.66
N GLU A 274 -20.07 -0.68 12.79
CA GLU A 274 -21.31 -1.40 12.48
C GLU A 274 -21.34 -1.84 11.00
N ASP A 275 -21.87 -3.04 10.72
CA ASP A 275 -21.87 -3.65 9.39
C ASP A 275 -22.44 -2.72 8.29
N ARG A 276 -23.53 -1.99 8.60
CA ARG A 276 -24.19 -1.06 7.67
C ARG A 276 -23.33 0.14 7.25
N TYR A 277 -22.33 0.52 8.05
CA TYR A 277 -21.44 1.66 7.75
C TYR A 277 -20.05 1.23 7.28
N ARG A 278 -19.73 -0.07 7.32
CA ARG A 278 -18.38 -0.59 7.04
C ARG A 278 -17.81 -0.10 5.71
N GLY A 279 -18.56 -0.23 4.62
CA GLY A 279 -18.10 0.23 3.31
C GLY A 279 -17.80 1.74 3.25
N ARG A 280 -18.58 2.56 3.97
CA ARG A 280 -18.42 4.02 4.00
C ARG A 280 -17.19 4.43 4.82
N VAL A 281 -16.99 3.79 5.98
CA VAL A 281 -15.82 4.00 6.84
C VAL A 281 -14.54 3.59 6.12
N PHE A 282 -14.52 2.41 5.48
CA PHE A 282 -13.36 1.96 4.71
C PHE A 282 -13.08 2.84 3.49
N SER A 283 -14.11 3.38 2.83
CA SER A 283 -13.91 4.34 1.74
C SER A 283 -13.25 5.62 2.23
N ALA A 284 -13.67 6.15 3.39
CA ALA A 284 -13.06 7.32 4.01
C ALA A 284 -11.61 7.04 4.45
N ASP A 285 -11.34 5.86 5.02
CA ASP A 285 -10.02 5.38 5.41
C ASP A 285 -9.05 5.36 4.21
N TYR A 286 -9.48 4.75 3.10
CA TYR A 286 -8.70 4.70 1.86
C TYR A 286 -8.54 6.08 1.21
N ALA A 287 -9.57 6.93 1.21
CA ALA A 287 -9.49 8.28 0.66
C ALA A 287 -8.47 9.13 1.43
N LEU A 288 -8.52 9.09 2.76
CA LEU A 288 -7.58 9.82 3.61
C LEU A 288 -6.14 9.34 3.41
N LEU A 289 -5.93 8.03 3.40
CA LEU A 289 -4.63 7.44 3.10
C LEU A 289 -4.13 7.91 1.73
N SER A 290 -4.97 7.83 0.70
CA SER A 290 -4.60 8.16 -0.69
C SER A 290 -4.19 9.61 -0.83
N VAL A 291 -4.98 10.54 -0.27
CA VAL A 291 -4.66 11.98 -0.29
C VAL A 291 -3.32 12.24 0.39
N THR A 292 -3.09 11.66 1.58
CA THR A 292 -1.82 11.89 2.30
C THR A 292 -0.63 11.26 1.59
N VAL A 293 -0.77 10.04 1.04
CA VAL A 293 0.30 9.41 0.24
C VAL A 293 0.62 10.25 -0.99
N SER A 294 -0.40 10.69 -1.74
CA SER A 294 -0.22 11.50 -2.94
C SER A 294 0.45 12.84 -2.61
N ALA A 295 0.01 13.53 -1.56
CA ALA A 295 0.61 14.77 -1.10
C ALA A 295 2.07 14.56 -0.66
N ALA A 296 2.34 13.56 0.17
CA ALA A 296 3.70 13.27 0.66
C ALA A 296 4.65 12.90 -0.49
N THR A 297 4.19 12.05 -1.42
CA THR A 297 4.96 11.63 -2.61
C THR A 297 5.26 12.82 -3.52
N TYR A 298 4.26 13.65 -3.82
CA TYR A 298 4.42 14.83 -4.66
C TYR A 298 5.37 15.85 -4.03
N LEU A 299 5.16 16.19 -2.76
CA LEU A 299 6.01 17.14 -2.03
C LEU A 299 7.46 16.64 -1.92
N ALA A 300 7.67 15.33 -1.70
CA ALA A 300 9.00 14.74 -1.70
C ALA A 300 9.67 14.85 -3.07
N GLY A 301 8.95 14.56 -4.15
CA GLY A 301 9.45 14.70 -5.51
C GLY A 301 9.88 16.14 -5.83
N VAL A 302 8.97 17.09 -5.66
CA VAL A 302 9.24 18.53 -5.90
C VAL A 302 10.39 19.04 -5.04
N SER A 303 10.47 18.64 -3.77
CA SER A 303 11.56 19.06 -2.89
C SER A 303 12.92 18.55 -3.39
N ILE A 304 12.99 17.31 -3.87
CA ILE A 304 14.22 16.72 -4.44
C ILE A 304 14.60 17.44 -5.74
N ASP A 305 13.62 17.80 -6.57
CA ASP A 305 13.86 18.55 -7.81
C ASP A 305 14.39 19.97 -7.54
N TRP A 306 13.95 20.60 -6.45
CA TRP A 306 14.51 21.88 -5.96
C TRP A 306 15.87 21.75 -5.25
N GLY A 307 16.46 20.55 -5.23
CA GLY A 307 17.80 20.31 -4.71
C GLY A 307 17.85 19.86 -3.26
N ALA A 308 16.70 19.54 -2.63
CA ALA A 308 16.73 18.95 -1.29
C ALA A 308 17.40 17.56 -1.32
N GLY A 309 18.32 17.33 -0.37
CA GLY A 309 19.00 16.05 -0.24
C GLY A 309 18.04 14.90 0.08
N VAL A 310 18.18 13.78 -0.61
CA VAL A 310 17.34 12.57 -0.42
C VAL A 310 17.42 12.04 1.02
N ARG A 311 18.60 12.16 1.66
CA ARG A 311 18.81 11.85 3.08
C ARG A 311 18.01 12.79 4.00
N THR A 312 17.93 14.07 3.67
CA THR A 312 17.11 15.05 4.42
C THR A 312 15.64 14.69 4.34
N ILE A 313 15.13 14.35 3.15
CA ILE A 313 13.73 13.94 2.98
C ILE A 313 13.42 12.64 3.74
N ALA A 314 14.35 11.68 3.79
CA ALA A 314 14.20 10.49 4.63
C ALA A 314 14.15 10.85 6.13
N ALA A 315 15.06 11.71 6.62
CA ALA A 315 15.04 12.16 8.00
C ALA A 315 13.74 12.90 8.36
N LEU A 316 13.26 13.77 7.46
CA LEU A 316 11.98 14.47 7.60
C LEU A 316 10.80 13.50 7.61
N THR A 317 10.81 12.46 6.76
CA THR A 317 9.77 11.42 6.77
C THR A 317 9.73 10.72 8.14
N GLY A 318 10.89 10.38 8.69
CA GLY A 318 10.99 9.78 10.02
C GLY A 318 10.50 10.71 11.12
N ALA A 319 10.93 11.97 11.11
CA ALA A 319 10.49 12.99 12.07
C ALA A 319 8.99 13.25 11.99
N LEU A 320 8.43 13.39 10.78
CA LEU A 320 7.00 13.58 10.55
C LEU A 320 6.17 12.37 10.98
N SER A 321 6.74 11.15 10.94
CA SER A 321 6.07 9.95 11.46
C SER A 321 5.90 9.96 12.99
N LEU A 322 6.65 10.80 13.71
CA LEU A 322 6.43 11.01 15.15
C LEU A 322 5.14 11.79 15.44
N VAL A 323 4.68 12.64 14.52
CA VAL A 323 3.44 13.40 14.69
C VAL A 323 2.22 12.48 14.86
N PRO A 324 1.91 11.55 13.92
CA PRO A 324 0.83 10.60 14.12
C PRO A 324 1.11 9.64 15.29
N ALA A 325 2.37 9.33 15.62
CA ALA A 325 2.70 8.56 16.81
C ALA A 325 2.24 9.27 18.10
N SER A 326 2.57 10.55 18.23
CA SER A 326 2.18 11.38 19.39
C SER A 326 0.68 11.60 19.44
N LEU A 327 0.05 11.91 18.31
CA LEU A 327 -1.41 12.05 18.22
C LEU A 327 -2.12 10.76 18.61
N TRP A 328 -1.61 9.60 18.15
CA TRP A 328 -2.16 8.30 18.51
C TRP A 328 -1.96 7.99 20.00
N ALA A 329 -0.78 8.25 20.56
CA ALA A 329 -0.51 8.08 21.99
C ALA A 329 -1.45 8.93 22.86
N LEU A 330 -1.76 10.16 22.44
CA LEU A 330 -2.76 11.01 23.09
C LEU A 330 -4.17 10.45 22.91
N ALA A 331 -4.53 10.01 21.70
CA ALA A 331 -5.84 9.43 21.40
C ALA A 331 -6.12 8.16 22.20
N GLN A 332 -5.12 7.38 22.58
CA GLN A 332 -5.30 6.20 23.45
C GLN A 332 -6.00 6.54 24.79
N ARG A 333 -5.96 7.80 25.24
CA ARG A 333 -6.70 8.26 26.43
C ARG A 333 -8.22 8.13 26.27
N LEU A 334 -8.75 8.12 25.04
CA LEU A 334 -10.18 7.95 24.75
C LEU A 334 -10.72 6.55 25.15
N TRP A 335 -9.84 5.58 25.35
CA TRP A 335 -10.17 4.22 25.78
C TRP A 335 -9.83 3.95 27.26
N ARG A 336 -9.32 4.94 28.00
CA ARG A 336 -9.17 4.82 29.46
C ARG A 336 -10.53 5.12 30.08
N GLU A 337 -11.19 4.12 30.65
CA GLU A 337 -12.40 4.36 31.44
C GLU A 337 -12.09 5.30 32.61
N PRO A 338 -13.00 6.22 32.98
CA PRO A 338 -12.88 6.92 34.25
C PRO A 338 -12.91 5.86 35.36
N GLN A 339 -11.86 5.80 36.19
CA GLN A 339 -11.94 4.97 37.39
C GLN A 339 -13.17 5.41 38.20
N PRO A 340 -14.00 4.47 38.70
CA PRO A 340 -15.07 4.84 39.62
C PRO A 340 -14.41 5.53 40.80
N VAL A 341 -14.78 6.80 41.03
CA VAL A 341 -14.39 7.55 42.22
C VAL A 341 -14.75 6.69 43.41
N ARG A 342 -13.74 6.14 44.11
CA ARG A 342 -13.94 5.51 45.42
C ARG A 342 -14.55 6.59 46.31
N ARG A 343 -15.87 6.56 46.48
CA ARG A 343 -16.55 7.29 47.54
C ARG A 343 -15.94 6.77 48.84
N ARG A 344 -15.17 7.63 49.52
CA ARG A 344 -14.77 7.43 50.91
C ARG A 344 -15.98 7.67 51.80
#